data_AF-A0A0Q9H4V2-F1
#
_entry.id   AF-A0A0Q9H4V2-F1
#
_cell.length_a   1.000
_cell.length_b   1.000
_cell.length_c   1.000
_cell.angle_alpha   90.00
_cell.angle_beta   90.00
_cell.angle_gamma   90.00
#
_symmetry.space_group_name_H-M   'P 1'
#
loop_
_entity.id
_entity.type
_entity.pdbx_description
1 polymer ?
#
loop_
_entity_poly.entity_id
_entity_poly.type
_entity_poly.pdbx_seq_one_letter_code
_entity_poly.pdbx_strand_id
1 'polypeptide(L)' 'MVRSEQREGAGERAAAASAMLLLQLAASQAEIGPFARRGRETPEMAARLYRAAALRARAGRSRVLVRGKP' A
#
# COMPACT_ATOMS: atom_id res chain seq x y z
N MET A 1 -22.10 -36.11 -25.30
CA MET A 1 -22.10 -35.61 -23.90
C MET A 1 -20.78 -34.95 -23.48
N VAL A 2 -19.61 -35.34 -24.02
CA VAL A 2 -18.26 -34.83 -23.61
C VAL A 2 -18.06 -33.30 -23.60
N ARG A 3 -18.75 -32.52 -24.45
CA ARG A 3 -18.54 -31.07 -24.54
C ARG A 3 -19.13 -30.26 -23.38
N SER A 4 -20.12 -30.80 -22.68
CA SER A 4 -20.78 -30.13 -21.53
C SER A 4 -19.86 -30.13 -20.32
N GLU A 5 -19.34 -31.32 -19.98
CA GLU A 5 -18.42 -31.57 -18.86
C GLU A 5 -17.11 -30.78 -19.03
N GLN A 6 -16.66 -30.61 -20.27
CA GLN A 6 -15.46 -29.85 -20.60
C GLN A 6 -15.66 -28.32 -20.47
N ARG A 7 -16.89 -27.81 -20.67
CA ARG A 7 -17.24 -26.41 -20.40
C ARG A 7 -17.42 -26.16 -18.90
N GLU A 8 -17.99 -27.12 -18.18
CA GLU A 8 -18.16 -27.06 -16.72
C GLU A 8 -16.80 -27.03 -16.02
N GLY A 9 -15.87 -27.93 -16.38
CA GLY A 9 -14.51 -27.94 -15.82
C GLY A 9 -13.68 -26.69 -16.18
N ALA A 10 -13.97 -26.02 -17.31
CA ALA A 10 -13.35 -24.74 -17.64
C ALA A 10 -13.93 -23.58 -16.82
N GLY A 11 -15.26 -23.59 -16.59
CA GLY A 11 -15.95 -22.62 -15.74
C GLY A 11 -15.53 -22.71 -14.27
N GLU A 12 -15.38 -23.92 -13.74
CA GLU A 12 -14.91 -24.15 -12.37
C GLU A 12 -13.48 -23.63 -12.15
N ARG A 13 -12.57 -23.86 -13.11
CA ARG A 13 -11.20 -23.34 -13.04
C ARG A 13 -11.15 -21.81 -13.11
N ALA A 14 -11.99 -21.21 -13.96
CA ALA A 14 -12.10 -19.75 -14.03
C ALA A 14 -12.66 -19.17 -12.72
N ALA A 15 -13.70 -19.78 -12.15
CA ALA A 15 -14.28 -19.37 -10.87
C ALA A 15 -13.29 -19.52 -9.72
N ALA A 16 -12.54 -20.62 -9.67
CA ALA A 16 -11.49 -20.84 -8.68
C ALA A 16 -10.37 -19.80 -8.78
N ALA A 17 -9.94 -19.45 -10.00
CA ALA A 17 -8.95 -18.40 -10.22
C ALA A 17 -9.44 -17.03 -9.74
N SER A 18 -10.69 -16.67 -10.03
CA SER A 18 -11.31 -15.45 -9.53
C SER A 18 -11.43 -15.43 -8.00
N ALA A 19 -11.81 -16.56 -7.39
CA ALA A 19 -11.87 -16.68 -5.94
C ALA A 19 -10.49 -16.51 -5.27
N MET A 20 -9.44 -17.07 -5.87
CA MET A 20 -8.06 -16.87 -5.39
C MET A 20 -7.63 -15.41 -5.50
N LEU A 21 -7.95 -14.71 -6.59
CA LEU A 21 -7.67 -13.28 -6.72
C LEU A 21 -8.38 -12.46 -5.64
N LEU A 22 -9.65 -12.75 -5.35
CA LEU A 22 -10.40 -12.07 -4.30
C LEU A 22 -9.78 -12.33 -2.91
N LEU A 23 -9.37 -13.57 -2.63
CA LEU A 23 -8.69 -13.92 -1.38
C LEU A 23 -7.36 -13.19 -1.23
N GLN A 24 -6.55 -13.14 -2.30
CA GLN A 24 -5.28 -12.41 -2.30
C GLN A 24 -5.49 -10.90 -2.07
N LEU A 25 -6.52 -10.33 -2.69
CA LEU A 25 -6.86 -8.92 -2.55
C LEU A 25 -7.35 -8.60 -1.13
N ALA A 26 -8.20 -9.46 -0.54
CA ALA A 26 -8.61 -9.36 0.84
C ALA A 26 -7.42 -9.50 1.82
N ALA A 27 -6.53 -10.48 1.58
CA ALA A 27 -5.33 -10.67 2.38
C ALA A 27 -4.36 -9.47 2.28
N SER A 28 -4.25 -8.85 1.10
CA SER A 28 -3.46 -7.63 0.92
C SER A 28 -4.05 -6.44 1.66
N GLN A 29 -5.38 -6.27 1.63
CA GLN A 29 -6.07 -5.22 2.39
C GLN A 29 -5.97 -5.45 3.90
N ALA A 30 -6.00 -6.71 4.34
CA ALA A 30 -5.84 -7.08 5.75
C ALA A 30 -4.38 -7.08 6.21
N GLU A 31 -3.42 -6.84 5.31
CA GLU A 31 -1.98 -6.90 5.57
C GLU A 31 -1.52 -8.26 6.14
N ILE A 32 -2.13 -9.36 5.69
CA ILE A 32 -1.85 -10.72 6.18
C ILE A 32 -0.98 -11.49 5.19
N GLY A 33 0.11 -12.06 5.70
CA GLY A 33 0.94 -13.02 4.96
C GLY A 33 1.76 -12.39 3.82
N PRO A 34 2.08 -13.14 2.76
CA PRO A 34 3.01 -12.70 1.71
C PRO A 34 2.49 -11.53 0.86
N PHE A 35 1.18 -11.24 0.91
CA PHE A 35 0.53 -10.13 0.19
C PHE A 35 0.40 -8.86 1.04
N ALA A 36 0.80 -8.93 2.30
CA ALA A 36 0.90 -7.77 3.15
C ALA A 36 1.81 -6.73 2.50
N ARG A 37 1.39 -5.47 2.49
CA ARG A 37 2.28 -4.37 2.15
C ARG A 37 3.39 -4.39 3.18
N ARG A 38 4.54 -4.97 2.83
CA ARG A 38 5.75 -4.90 3.65
C ARG A 38 6.02 -3.43 3.86
N GLY A 39 5.72 -2.93 5.05
CA GLY A 39 5.98 -1.58 5.53
C GLY A 39 7.46 -1.29 5.65
N ARG A 40 8.23 -1.58 4.59
CA ARG A 40 9.45 -0.85 4.33
C ARG A 40 8.94 0.51 3.91
N GLU A 41 8.96 1.47 4.82
CA GLU A 41 9.08 2.86 4.40
C GLU A 41 10.11 2.85 3.27
N THR A 42 9.66 3.08 2.05
CA THR A 42 10.61 3.14 0.96
C THR A 42 11.60 4.25 1.32
N PRO A 43 12.88 4.14 0.95
CA PRO A 43 13.86 5.18 1.26
C PRO A 43 13.34 6.59 0.92
N GLU A 44 12.49 6.70 -0.12
CA GLU A 44 11.80 7.91 -0.52
C GLU A 44 10.78 8.42 0.52
N MET A 45 10.03 7.53 1.16
CA MET A 45 9.09 7.87 2.23
C MET A 45 9.81 8.37 3.48
N ALA A 46 10.85 7.68 3.92
CA ALA A 46 11.70 8.12 5.03
C ALA A 46 12.35 9.48 4.72
N ALA A 47 12.89 9.65 3.52
CA ALA A 47 13.43 10.94 3.07
C ALA A 47 12.37 12.05 3.03
N ARG A 48 11.12 11.73 2.66
CA ARG A 48 10.00 12.69 2.68
C ARG A 48 9.69 13.15 4.10
N LEU A 49 9.68 12.24 5.07
CA LEU A 49 9.47 12.57 6.48
C LEU A 49 10.59 13.46 7.03
N TYR A 50 11.86 13.14 6.74
CA TYR A 50 12.99 13.97 7.12
C TYR A 50 12.92 15.38 6.51
N ARG A 51 12.59 15.50 5.21
CA ARG A 51 12.40 16.80 4.55
C ARG A 51 11.28 17.61 5.20
N ALA A 52 10.13 16.97 5.48
CA ALA A 52 9.01 17.63 6.14
C ALA A 52 9.37 18.13 7.56
N ALA A 53 10.11 17.32 8.33
CA ALA A 53 10.62 17.72 9.64
C ALA A 53 11.60 18.90 9.55
N ALA A 54 12.53 18.87 8.59
CA ALA A 54 13.49 19.95 8.37
C ALA A 54 12.80 21.27 7.96
N LEU A 55 11.77 21.21 7.12
CA LEU A 55 10.97 22.38 6.73
C LEU A 55 10.21 22.98 7.91
N ARG A 56 9.59 22.15 8.76
CA ARG A 56 8.91 22.62 9.99
C ARG A 56 9.90 23.28 10.96
N ALA A 57 11.08 22.68 11.15
CA ALA A 57 12.12 23.27 12.00
C ALA A 57 12.60 24.63 11.48
N ARG A 58 12.75 24.78 10.16
CA ARG A 58 13.06 26.06 9.51
C ARG A 58 11.96 27.09 9.70
N ALA A 59 10.70 26.73 9.46
CA ALA A 59 9.56 27.63 9.66
C ALA A 59 9.41 28.09 11.12
N GLY A 60 9.67 27.19 12.09
CA GLY A 60 9.72 27.52 13.51
C GLY A 60 10.85 28.50 13.84
N ARG A 61 12.06 28.29 13.30
CA ARG A 61 13.19 29.23 13.45
C ARG A 61 12.92 30.59 12.84
N SER A 62 12.30 30.66 11.66
CA SER A 62 11.91 31.92 11.03
C SER A 62 10.88 32.68 11.88
N ARG A 63 9.92 31.99 12.52
CA ARG A 63 8.98 32.62 13.45
C ARG A 63 9.65 33.16 14.71
N VAL A 64 10.65 32.46 15.25
CA VAL A 64 11.43 32.95 16.41
C VAL A 64 12.25 34.19 16.04
N LEU A 65 12.84 34.24 14.85
CA LEU A 65 13.61 35.41 14.37
C LEU A 65 12.72 36.63 14.06
N VAL A 66 11.50 36.41 13.56
CA VAL A 66 10.53 37.50 13.32
C VAL A 66 9.97 38.08 14.63
N ARG A 67 9.86 37.25 15.69
CA ARG A 67 9.38 37.68 17.02
C ARG A 67 10.47 38.29 17.91
N GLY A 68 11.72 38.29 17.46
CA GLY A 68 12.89 38.75 18.19
C GLY A 68 13.51 40.03 17.64
N LYS A 69 12.70 40.98 17.14
CA LYS A 69 13.15 42.36 17.00
C LYS A 69 12.66 43.18 18.21
N PRO A 70 13.55 44.00 18.84
CA PRO A 70 13.16 44.91 19.92
C PRO A 70 12.13 45.93 19.45
#